data_AF-A0AAV0PPG2-F1
#
_entry.id   AF-A0AAV0PPG2-F1
#
_cell.length_a   1.000
_cell.length_b   1.000
_cell.length_c   1.000
_cell.angle_alpha   90.00
_cell.angle_beta   90.00
_cell.angle_gamma   90.00
#
_symmetry.space_group_name_H-M   'P 1'
#
loop_
_entity.id
_entity.type
_entity.pdbx_description
1 polymer ?
#
loop_
_entity_poly.entity_id
_entity_poly.type
_entity_poly.pdbx_seq_one_letter_code
_entity_poly.pdbx_strand_id
1 'polypeptide(L)'
;MVIPTCRLVDTLRTCGVASSGLTRQPRRTANQAPLRVASVRGSPLSSLSQSNCSFGLNLNGDRSPFAAGPRKSTVVIGCGRTIEDDPSVSETGDDADDQKVSRVRPKVPERDFTGTAYVPVYVMLPLNVIDMNCQLVDPQGLTKDMKILKSAGVDGVMVDCWWGIVEAEAPQAYNWSGYKELFKIVRDLNLKLQVVMSFHECGGNVGDDVCIPLPHWVGIDKERVLRGRTAVEVYFDYMRSFRVHFDEFFDEGVISMVEIGLGPCGELRYPSNPVKNGWRYPGIGEFQCYDQYLMRSLRKAAEARGHPFWSRVPDNCGSYNSQPHETGFFCDGGDYDGYHGRFFLNWYSQILVDHGDLVLSLSKLAFEGTCTAAKVRLPSIHWWYKTASHAAELTAGFYNSCNRDGYAAIVAMLKKHGATLNFCFSDLGVLNQQPMDFADGYVDSDGLFWQVLNAAWDVSIQIVSESVFPCHDRLAYNKILDNVKPLNDPDGRHPLSFTYHRLNSVLMDRYNFLEFQRFVKRIHGEAVVEMQV
;
A
#
# COMPACT_ATOMS: atom_id res chain seq x y z
N MET A 1 9.59 22.76 -21.65
CA MET A 1 9.19 22.34 -23.01
C MET A 1 9.03 20.83 -22.95
N VAL A 2 7.78 20.38 -22.90
CA VAL A 2 7.36 18.99 -22.69
C VAL A 2 7.66 18.17 -23.96
N ILE A 3 8.29 17.01 -23.84
CA ILE A 3 8.39 16.02 -24.93
C ILE A 3 7.82 14.68 -24.42
N PRO A 4 7.00 13.98 -25.23
CA PRO A 4 6.04 12.99 -24.77
C PRO A 4 6.53 11.53 -24.90
N THR A 5 5.81 10.67 -24.19
CA THR A 5 5.74 9.21 -24.32
C THR A 5 5.65 8.71 -25.78
N CYS A 6 6.37 7.63 -26.10
CA CYS A 6 5.97 6.72 -27.20
C CYS A 6 6.57 5.31 -27.08
N ARG A 7 5.64 4.35 -27.01
CA ARG A 7 5.59 3.03 -27.68
C ARG A 7 6.90 2.47 -28.28
N LEU A 8 7.25 1.25 -27.87
CA LEU A 8 8.15 0.40 -28.66
C LEU A 8 7.72 -1.06 -28.58
N VAL A 9 7.06 -1.51 -29.66
CA VAL A 9 7.11 -2.90 -30.16
C VAL A 9 7.26 -2.80 -31.68
N ASP A 10 8.28 -3.50 -32.17
CA ASP A 10 8.60 -3.95 -33.53
C ASP A 10 8.94 -2.93 -34.63
N THR A 11 10.20 -2.93 -35.11
CA THR A 11 10.68 -3.86 -36.16
C THR A 11 12.12 -3.48 -36.58
N LEU A 12 13.04 -4.44 -36.52
CA LEU A 12 14.39 -4.37 -37.11
C LEU A 12 14.33 -4.51 -38.63
N ARG A 13 14.96 -3.59 -39.38
CA ARG A 13 15.81 -3.90 -40.56
C ARG A 13 16.63 -2.70 -41.04
N THR A 14 17.90 -2.74 -40.66
CA THR A 14 19.12 -2.47 -41.46
C THR A 14 19.22 -1.20 -42.33
N CYS A 15 20.16 -0.34 -41.92
CA CYS A 15 20.78 0.73 -42.68
C CYS A 15 21.49 0.24 -43.97
N GLY A 16 21.45 1.08 -45.00
CA GLY A 16 22.35 1.05 -46.16
C GLY A 16 22.41 2.45 -46.77
N VAL A 17 23.59 3.06 -46.72
CA VAL A 17 23.91 4.45 -47.05
C VAL A 17 24.13 4.64 -48.56
N ALA A 18 23.89 5.88 -49.02
CA ALA A 18 24.52 6.59 -50.16
C ALA A 18 23.71 6.80 -51.47
N SER A 19 23.48 8.10 -51.73
CA SER A 19 23.86 8.84 -52.95
C SER A 19 23.10 8.64 -54.28
N SER A 20 22.34 9.70 -54.60
CA SER A 20 22.27 10.47 -55.86
C SER A 20 21.92 9.83 -57.22
N GLY A 21 21.08 10.55 -57.99
CA GLY A 21 21.23 10.65 -59.45
C GLY A 21 20.07 10.15 -60.34
N LEU A 22 19.23 11.10 -60.76
CA LEU A 22 18.69 11.31 -62.12
C LEU A 22 17.90 10.21 -62.89
N THR A 23 16.73 10.68 -63.36
CA THR A 23 16.10 10.54 -64.69
C THR A 23 15.18 9.38 -65.09
N ARG A 24 13.96 9.82 -65.50
CA ARG A 24 13.11 9.43 -66.65
C ARG A 24 12.33 8.09 -66.65
N GLN A 25 11.00 8.28 -66.65
CA GLN A 25 9.86 7.47 -67.14
C GLN A 25 10.06 6.74 -68.52
N PRO A 26 9.04 6.03 -69.09
CA PRO A 26 8.15 4.95 -68.59
C PRO A 26 7.94 3.82 -69.65
N ARG A 27 7.20 2.74 -69.32
CA ARG A 27 6.08 2.13 -70.12
C ARG A 27 5.81 0.63 -69.86
N ARG A 28 4.50 0.32 -69.74
CA ARG A 28 3.72 -0.84 -70.30
C ARG A 28 4.07 -2.24 -69.74
N THR A 29 3.19 -3.22 -69.50
CA THR A 29 1.82 -3.59 -69.96
C THR A 29 1.34 -4.73 -69.03
N ALA A 30 0.11 -4.70 -68.49
CA ALA A 30 -1.09 -5.46 -68.92
C ALA A 30 -1.10 -6.99 -68.69
N ASN A 31 -2.04 -7.45 -67.82
CA ASN A 31 -2.95 -8.62 -67.94
C ASN A 31 -3.66 -8.80 -66.56
N GLN A 32 -4.97 -8.53 -66.37
CA GLN A 32 -6.17 -9.33 -66.69
C GLN A 32 -6.01 -10.83 -66.36
N ALA A 33 -6.89 -11.55 -65.64
CA ALA A 33 -8.18 -11.32 -64.99
C ALA A 33 -8.48 -12.55 -64.05
N PRO A 34 -9.57 -12.55 -63.25
CA PRO A 34 -9.80 -13.39 -62.05
C PRO A 34 -10.85 -14.51 -62.28
N LEU A 35 -11.22 -15.27 -61.21
CA LEU A 35 -12.51 -15.95 -60.90
C LEU A 35 -12.25 -16.87 -59.67
N ARG A 36 -13.13 -17.18 -58.69
CA ARG A 36 -14.61 -17.21 -58.64
C ARG A 36 -15.08 -17.30 -57.17
N VAL A 37 -16.29 -16.77 -56.94
CA VAL A 37 -17.12 -16.87 -55.73
C VAL A 37 -18.01 -18.13 -55.79
N ALA A 38 -18.36 -18.72 -54.65
CA ALA A 38 -19.65 -19.41 -54.48
C ALA A 38 -20.10 -19.42 -53.00
N SER A 39 -21.38 -19.06 -52.81
CA SER A 39 -22.18 -19.07 -51.58
C SER A 39 -23.39 -19.96 -51.85
N VAL A 40 -23.84 -20.77 -50.88
CA VAL A 40 -25.24 -21.26 -50.80
C VAL A 40 -25.67 -21.47 -49.33
N ARG A 41 -26.91 -21.06 -49.05
CA ARG A 41 -27.71 -21.08 -47.80
C ARG A 41 -28.27 -22.46 -47.41
N GLY A 42 -28.75 -22.59 -46.16
CA GLY A 42 -30.03 -23.26 -45.86
C GLY A 42 -30.12 -24.08 -44.57
N SER A 43 -30.90 -23.61 -43.58
CA SER A 43 -31.47 -24.40 -42.47
C SER A 43 -32.71 -25.20 -42.94
N PRO A 44 -33.25 -26.22 -42.22
CA PRO A 44 -34.10 -25.98 -41.04
C PRO A 44 -34.13 -27.08 -39.92
N LEU A 45 -34.94 -26.78 -38.89
CA LEU A 45 -35.30 -27.45 -37.62
C LEU A 45 -35.65 -28.97 -37.61
N SER A 46 -35.36 -29.67 -36.49
CA SER A 46 -36.34 -30.14 -35.47
C SER A 46 -35.96 -31.44 -34.70
N SER A 47 -36.53 -31.57 -33.48
CA SER A 47 -36.86 -32.79 -32.69
C SER A 47 -35.94 -33.28 -31.55
N LEU A 48 -36.42 -33.01 -30.33
CA LEU A 48 -36.73 -33.92 -29.20
C LEU A 48 -35.94 -35.23 -29.04
N SER A 49 -35.34 -35.42 -27.85
CA SER A 49 -35.50 -36.67 -27.10
C SER A 49 -35.49 -36.41 -25.59
N GLN A 50 -36.60 -36.78 -24.95
CA GLN A 50 -36.74 -37.00 -23.52
C GLN A 50 -36.32 -38.45 -23.23
N SER A 51 -35.74 -38.70 -22.05
CA SER A 51 -35.65 -40.04 -21.48
C SER A 51 -35.89 -39.95 -19.97
N ASN A 52 -37.01 -40.52 -19.54
CA ASN A 52 -37.38 -40.77 -18.16
C ASN A 52 -36.51 -41.87 -17.55
N CYS A 53 -36.25 -41.79 -16.24
CA CYS A 53 -36.27 -42.95 -15.35
C CYS A 53 -36.67 -42.50 -13.93
N SER A 54 -37.70 -43.15 -13.41
CA SER A 54 -38.28 -43.01 -12.07
C SER A 54 -38.10 -44.32 -11.31
N PHE A 55 -38.26 -44.24 -9.97
CA PHE A 55 -38.33 -45.31 -8.95
C PHE A 55 -36.98 -45.82 -8.41
N GLY A 56 -36.78 -46.00 -7.10
CA GLY A 56 -37.75 -46.13 -6.01
C GLY A 56 -37.20 -45.83 -4.62
N LEU A 57 -38.17 -45.70 -3.72
CA LEU A 57 -38.12 -45.40 -2.29
C LEU A 57 -37.38 -46.47 -1.46
N ASN A 58 -36.75 -46.05 -0.36
CA ASN A 58 -37.08 -46.68 0.92
C ASN A 58 -36.95 -45.72 2.10
N LEU A 59 -37.90 -45.92 3.04
CA LEU A 59 -38.29 -45.08 4.17
C LEU A 59 -37.72 -45.61 5.50
N ASN A 60 -37.95 -44.79 6.53
CA ASN A 60 -37.83 -45.01 8.00
C ASN A 60 -36.49 -44.54 8.57
N GLY A 61 -36.42 -43.72 9.63
CA GLY A 61 -37.34 -43.07 10.57
C GLY A 61 -36.42 -42.16 11.43
N ASP A 62 -36.82 -41.00 11.93
CA ASP A 62 -37.62 -40.91 13.14
C ASP A 62 -38.09 -39.47 13.43
N ARG A 63 -39.14 -39.43 14.24
CA ARG A 63 -40.03 -38.31 14.57
C ARG A 63 -39.40 -37.15 15.35
N SER A 64 -39.98 -35.96 15.12
CA SER A 64 -39.86 -34.69 15.86
C SER A 64 -40.47 -34.77 17.30
N PRO A 65 -40.34 -33.74 18.18
CA PRO A 65 -41.02 -32.43 17.99
C PRO A 65 -40.29 -31.15 18.49
N PHE A 66 -40.66 -30.03 17.84
CA PHE A 66 -40.77 -28.64 18.31
C PHE A 66 -40.03 -28.15 19.58
N ALA A 67 -39.23 -27.08 19.45
CA ALA A 67 -39.43 -25.82 20.21
C ALA A 67 -38.48 -24.66 19.77
N ALA A 68 -39.11 -23.52 19.51
CA ALA A 68 -38.69 -22.11 19.66
C ALA A 68 -37.20 -21.70 19.65
N GLY A 69 -36.86 -20.76 18.75
CA GLY A 69 -35.57 -20.05 18.74
C GLY A 69 -35.40 -19.01 19.86
N PRO A 70 -34.19 -18.46 20.07
CA PRO A 70 -33.97 -17.43 21.07
C PRO A 70 -34.08 -16.02 20.48
N ARG A 71 -34.83 -15.22 21.23
CA ARG A 71 -35.10 -13.80 21.06
C ARG A 71 -33.85 -12.96 21.37
N LYS A 72 -33.79 -11.82 20.69
CA LYS A 72 -32.99 -10.64 21.05
C LYS A 72 -33.35 -10.18 22.46
N SER A 73 -32.34 -9.93 23.30
CA SER A 73 -32.49 -9.25 24.59
C SER A 73 -31.86 -7.87 24.50
N THR A 74 -32.71 -6.87 24.34
CA THR A 74 -32.40 -5.44 24.54
C THR A 74 -32.41 -5.16 26.04
N VAL A 75 -31.31 -4.67 26.59
CA VAL A 75 -31.28 -4.10 27.95
C VAL A 75 -31.52 -2.61 27.84
N VAL A 76 -32.68 -2.18 28.33
CA VAL A 76 -33.07 -0.78 28.50
C VAL A 76 -32.63 -0.35 29.89
N ILE A 77 -31.72 0.63 29.99
CA ILE A 77 -31.53 1.41 31.20
C ILE A 77 -32.03 2.83 30.88
N GLY A 78 -33.18 3.17 31.46
CA GLY A 78 -33.78 4.48 31.33
C GLY A 78 -33.14 5.49 32.27
N CYS A 79 -33.04 6.73 31.80
CA CYS A 79 -33.02 7.90 32.67
C CYS A 79 -33.91 8.95 32.01
N GLY A 80 -35.05 9.24 32.64
CA GLY A 80 -35.94 10.33 32.26
C GLY A 80 -35.68 11.57 33.10
N ARG A 81 -35.94 12.74 32.51
CA ARG A 81 -36.46 13.99 33.13
C ARG A 81 -36.58 15.05 32.01
N THR A 82 -37.80 15.26 31.52
CA THR A 82 -38.72 16.40 31.82
C THR A 82 -38.29 17.69 31.12
N ILE A 83 -39.06 18.02 30.08
CA ILE A 83 -39.14 19.32 29.41
C ILE A 83 -40.23 20.11 30.17
N GLU A 84 -39.92 21.31 30.63
CA GLU A 84 -40.90 22.30 31.09
C GLU A 84 -40.75 23.57 30.24
N ASP A 85 -41.90 24.12 29.86
CA ASP A 85 -42.10 25.23 28.93
C ASP A 85 -42.04 26.63 29.62
N ASP A 86 -41.45 27.60 28.88
CA ASP A 86 -41.76 29.05 28.74
C ASP A 86 -41.76 30.02 29.97
N PRO A 87 -41.64 31.38 29.83
CA PRO A 87 -42.15 32.21 28.71
C PRO A 87 -41.30 33.42 28.23
N SER A 88 -41.76 33.99 27.11
CA SER A 88 -41.36 35.24 26.43
C SER A 88 -41.43 36.53 27.28
N VAL A 89 -40.46 37.45 27.09
CA VAL A 89 -40.63 38.93 27.22
C VAL A 89 -39.66 39.67 26.28
N SER A 90 -40.19 40.70 25.61
CA SER A 90 -39.56 41.65 24.68
C SER A 90 -38.85 42.85 25.36
N GLU A 91 -37.78 43.33 24.71
CA GLU A 91 -37.17 44.69 24.67
C GLU A 91 -36.89 45.50 25.95
N THR A 92 -35.62 45.91 26.14
CA THR A 92 -35.13 47.31 26.31
C THR A 92 -33.59 47.32 26.36
N GLY A 93 -32.97 48.42 25.90
CA GLY A 93 -31.53 48.51 25.60
C GLY A 93 -30.59 49.08 26.68
N ASP A 94 -29.34 49.24 26.22
CA ASP A 94 -28.17 49.97 26.73
C ASP A 94 -27.66 49.72 28.16
N ASP A 95 -26.46 49.11 28.30
CA ASP A 95 -25.19 49.85 28.42
C ASP A 95 -23.99 48.92 28.73
N ALA A 96 -22.81 49.41 28.36
CA ALA A 96 -21.54 48.70 28.28
C ALA A 96 -20.91 48.25 29.62
N ASP A 97 -20.31 47.05 29.64
CA ASP A 97 -19.00 46.83 30.26
C ASP A 97 -18.31 45.60 29.65
N ASP A 98 -17.21 45.83 28.92
CA ASP A 98 -16.50 44.84 28.11
C ASP A 98 -15.34 44.24 28.93
N GLN A 99 -15.65 43.43 29.95
CA GLN A 99 -14.64 42.59 30.60
C GLN A 99 -14.40 41.33 29.76
N LYS A 100 -13.34 41.40 28.95
CA LYS A 100 -12.78 40.30 28.18
C LYS A 100 -12.22 39.21 29.10
N VAL A 101 -13.10 38.39 29.68
CA VAL A 101 -12.73 37.11 30.29
C VAL A 101 -12.21 36.22 29.16
N SER A 102 -10.89 36.14 29.04
CA SER A 102 -10.25 35.16 28.16
C SER A 102 -10.73 33.77 28.59
N ARG A 103 -11.63 33.19 27.79
CA ARG A 103 -12.03 31.78 27.91
C ARG A 103 -10.79 30.95 27.61
N VAL A 104 -10.00 30.66 28.64
CA VAL A 104 -8.95 29.64 28.61
C VAL A 104 -9.66 28.35 28.20
N ARG A 105 -9.43 27.90 26.97
CA ARG A 105 -9.86 26.56 26.56
C ARG A 105 -9.24 25.60 27.57
N PRO A 106 -10.01 24.70 28.21
CA PRO A 106 -9.44 23.71 29.11
C PRO A 106 -8.34 22.96 28.34
N LYS A 107 -7.09 23.05 28.80
CA LYS A 107 -6.03 22.15 28.32
C LYS A 107 -6.50 20.75 28.70
N VAL A 108 -6.90 19.95 27.71
CA VAL A 108 -7.13 18.53 27.91
C VAL A 108 -5.82 17.96 28.47
N PRO A 109 -5.81 17.31 29.64
CA PRO A 109 -4.59 16.75 30.21
C PRO A 109 -4.00 15.76 29.21
N GLU A 110 -2.76 15.99 28.81
CA GLU A 110 -2.07 15.05 27.93
C GLU A 110 -1.62 13.83 28.72
N ARG A 111 -1.71 12.67 28.09
CA ARG A 111 -1.26 11.42 28.68
C ARG A 111 0.23 11.44 28.99
N ASP A 112 0.59 11.01 30.19
CA ASP A 112 1.98 10.79 30.56
C ASP A 112 2.48 9.46 29.98
N PHE A 113 3.64 9.50 29.32
CA PHE A 113 4.31 8.32 28.75
C PHE A 113 5.60 7.97 29.52
N THR A 114 5.91 8.71 30.58
CA THR A 114 7.11 8.46 31.39
C THR A 114 7.11 7.04 31.94
N GLY A 115 8.21 6.31 31.73
CA GLY A 115 8.37 4.92 32.19
C GLY A 115 7.71 3.86 31.29
N THR A 116 7.07 4.25 30.18
CA THR A 116 6.61 3.29 29.16
C THR A 116 7.79 2.70 28.38
N ALA A 117 7.61 1.54 27.73
CA ALA A 117 8.66 0.84 27.01
C ALA A 117 9.32 1.72 25.92
N TYR A 118 10.64 1.62 25.76
CA TYR A 118 11.38 2.40 24.76
C TYR A 118 11.03 1.95 23.34
N VAL A 119 10.63 2.87 22.47
CA VAL A 119 10.37 2.61 21.05
C VAL A 119 11.34 3.45 20.21
N PRO A 120 12.32 2.83 19.52
CA PRO A 120 13.28 3.53 18.67
C PRO A 120 12.61 4.37 17.58
N VAL A 121 13.15 5.56 17.34
CA VAL A 121 12.68 6.52 16.33
C VAL A 121 13.68 6.63 15.19
N TYR A 122 13.19 6.37 13.97
CA TYR A 122 13.91 6.58 12.74
C TYR A 122 13.32 7.77 11.98
N VAL A 123 14.13 8.44 11.15
CA VAL A 123 13.65 9.50 10.26
C VAL A 123 13.97 9.14 8.82
N MET A 124 12.97 9.17 7.96
CA MET A 124 13.15 8.94 6.53
C MET A 124 13.92 10.11 5.92
N LEU A 125 14.98 9.84 5.15
CA LEU A 125 15.79 10.85 4.47
C LEU A 125 15.07 11.43 3.25
N PRO A 126 15.45 12.59 2.69
CA PRO A 126 14.88 13.13 1.45
C PRO A 126 14.90 12.12 0.29
N LEU A 127 13.86 12.12 -0.57
CA LEU A 127 13.77 11.21 -1.73
C LEU A 127 14.95 11.38 -2.71
N ASN A 128 15.44 12.61 -2.86
CA ASN A 128 16.54 13.01 -3.72
C ASN A 128 17.91 13.01 -3.01
N VAL A 129 18.05 12.34 -1.87
CA VAL A 129 19.33 12.28 -1.14
C VAL A 129 20.44 11.68 -2.01
N ILE A 130 20.10 10.76 -2.91
CA ILE A 130 20.97 10.26 -3.98
C ILE A 130 20.42 10.76 -5.32
N ASP A 131 21.28 11.33 -6.16
CA ASP A 131 20.91 11.81 -7.49
C ASP A 131 20.87 10.68 -8.56
N MET A 132 20.43 11.01 -9.77
CA MET A 132 20.34 10.04 -10.88
C MET A 132 21.70 9.50 -11.36
N ASN A 133 22.82 10.09 -10.93
CA ASN A 133 24.18 9.62 -11.21
C ASN A 133 24.76 8.79 -10.05
N CYS A 134 23.91 8.40 -9.08
CA CYS A 134 24.29 7.72 -7.85
C CYS A 134 25.33 8.51 -7.02
N GLN A 135 25.17 9.83 -6.94
CA GLN A 135 25.98 10.71 -6.08
C GLN A 135 25.16 11.20 -4.90
N LEU A 136 25.81 11.34 -3.74
CA LEU A 136 25.20 11.90 -2.54
C LEU A 136 25.00 13.41 -2.70
N VAL A 137 23.76 13.88 -2.55
CA VAL A 137 23.41 15.30 -2.64
C VAL A 137 23.67 15.97 -1.30
N ASP A 138 24.41 17.09 -1.33
CA ASP A 138 24.80 17.90 -0.18
C ASP A 138 25.25 17.10 1.07
N PRO A 139 26.38 16.37 1.00
CA PRO A 139 26.87 15.57 2.13
C PRO A 139 27.07 16.39 3.42
N GLN A 140 27.45 17.66 3.29
CA GLN A 140 27.75 18.55 4.43
C GLN A 140 26.47 19.00 5.13
N GLY A 141 25.47 19.46 4.38
CA GLY A 141 24.15 19.82 4.92
C GLY A 141 23.48 18.62 5.56
N LEU A 142 23.47 17.47 4.87
CA LEU A 142 22.90 16.23 5.41
C LEU A 142 23.58 15.80 6.73
N THR A 143 24.92 15.87 6.80
CA THR A 143 25.66 15.56 8.02
C THR A 143 25.27 16.49 9.17
N LYS A 144 25.06 17.78 8.89
CA LYS A 144 24.62 18.76 9.89
C LYS A 144 23.21 18.42 10.39
N ASP A 145 22.29 18.11 9.49
CA ASP A 145 20.91 17.76 9.84
C ASP A 145 20.84 16.46 10.64
N MET A 146 21.61 15.44 10.27
CA MET A 146 21.71 14.20 11.04
C MET A 146 22.29 14.40 12.44
N LYS A 147 23.25 15.32 12.62
CA LYS A 147 23.75 15.67 13.96
C LYS A 147 22.67 16.32 14.82
N ILE A 148 21.82 17.15 14.22
CA ILE A 148 20.67 17.77 14.90
C ILE A 148 19.63 16.70 15.27
N LEU A 149 19.31 15.76 14.36
CA LEU A 149 18.43 14.63 14.67
C LEU A 149 19.00 13.78 15.81
N LYS A 150 20.29 13.45 15.78
CA LYS A 150 20.96 12.68 16.83
C LYS A 150 20.87 13.38 18.19
N SER A 151 21.03 14.71 18.24
CA SER A 151 20.93 15.45 19.50
C SER A 151 19.48 15.55 20.04
N ALA A 152 18.48 15.35 19.18
CA ALA A 152 17.08 15.21 19.58
C ALA A 152 16.73 13.80 20.09
N GLY A 153 17.66 12.84 20.04
CA GLY A 153 17.48 11.47 20.51
C GLY A 153 17.18 10.46 19.39
N VAL A 154 17.11 10.88 18.12
CA VAL A 154 16.82 9.97 17.01
C VAL A 154 17.82 8.79 16.96
N ASP A 155 17.28 7.58 16.85
CA ASP A 155 18.03 6.32 16.87
C ASP A 155 18.70 6.01 15.54
N GLY A 156 18.05 6.39 14.44
CA GLY A 156 18.53 6.09 13.10
C GLY A 156 17.79 6.83 11.98
N VAL A 157 18.14 6.46 10.76
CA VAL A 157 17.53 7.01 9.54
C VAL A 157 17.07 5.89 8.61
N MET A 158 16.13 6.21 7.73
CA MET A 158 15.64 5.29 6.70
C MET A 158 15.86 5.87 5.30
N VAL A 159 16.32 5.04 4.36
CA VAL A 159 16.61 5.48 2.98
C VAL A 159 16.18 4.47 1.93
N ASP A 160 15.65 4.98 0.82
CA ASP A 160 15.34 4.22 -0.38
C ASP A 160 16.62 3.91 -1.18
N CYS A 161 16.91 2.64 -1.40
CA CYS A 161 17.90 2.16 -2.36
C CYS A 161 17.20 1.93 -3.70
N TRP A 162 17.27 2.93 -4.58
CA TRP A 162 16.53 2.95 -5.84
C TRP A 162 17.15 2.01 -6.87
N TRP A 163 16.38 1.02 -7.31
CA TRP A 163 16.82 0.12 -8.37
C TRP A 163 17.20 0.88 -9.66
N GLY A 164 16.35 1.82 -10.06
CA GLY A 164 16.54 2.62 -11.28
C GLY A 164 17.76 3.56 -11.27
N ILE A 165 18.37 3.82 -10.11
CA ILE A 165 19.61 4.60 -9.99
C ILE A 165 20.82 3.65 -9.96
N VAL A 166 20.74 2.60 -9.16
CA VAL A 166 21.89 1.71 -8.89
C VAL A 166 22.23 0.82 -10.08
N GLU A 167 21.23 0.29 -10.81
CA GLU A 167 21.44 -0.56 -11.99
C GLU A 167 21.07 0.18 -13.29
N ALA A 168 21.32 1.49 -13.34
CA ALA A 168 20.89 2.36 -14.45
C ALA A 168 21.63 2.10 -15.78
N GLU A 169 22.93 1.79 -15.72
CA GLU A 169 23.79 1.72 -16.90
C GLU A 169 23.55 0.45 -17.72
N ALA A 170 23.63 -0.71 -17.09
CA ALA A 170 23.47 -2.00 -17.73
C ALA A 170 23.00 -3.07 -16.72
N PRO A 171 22.33 -4.14 -17.19
CA PRO A 171 22.05 -5.32 -16.37
C PRO A 171 23.29 -5.78 -15.60
N GLN A 172 23.15 -5.92 -14.28
CA GLN A 172 24.18 -6.36 -13.33
C GLN A 172 25.36 -5.40 -13.17
N ALA A 173 25.30 -4.19 -13.73
CA ALA A 173 26.25 -3.10 -13.48
C ALA A 173 25.73 -2.22 -12.34
N TYR A 174 26.04 -2.60 -11.10
CA TYR A 174 25.57 -1.92 -9.90
C TYR A 174 26.53 -0.81 -9.46
N ASN A 175 26.04 0.44 -9.40
CA ASN A 175 26.74 1.55 -8.78
C ASN A 175 26.16 1.84 -7.39
N TRP A 176 26.98 1.67 -6.36
CA TRP A 176 26.63 1.90 -4.95
C TRP A 176 27.38 3.11 -4.34
N SER A 177 28.07 3.92 -5.15
CA SER A 177 29.01 4.95 -4.65
C SER A 177 28.36 5.95 -3.70
N GLY A 178 27.25 6.56 -4.09
CA GLY A 178 26.56 7.57 -3.28
C GLY A 178 25.98 6.97 -1.99
N TYR A 179 25.43 5.76 -2.07
CA TYR A 179 24.94 5.04 -0.89
C TYR A 179 26.07 4.68 0.08
N LYS A 180 27.25 4.30 -0.42
CA LYS A 180 28.42 4.02 0.41
C LYS A 180 28.91 5.25 1.16
N GLU A 181 28.92 6.42 0.52
CA GLU A 181 29.24 7.68 1.19
C GLU A 181 28.21 8.00 2.28
N LEU A 182 26.91 7.86 1.97
CA LEU A 182 25.82 8.07 2.92
C LEU A 182 25.94 7.15 4.14
N PHE A 183 26.17 5.86 3.93
CA PHE A 183 26.20 4.88 5.03
C PHE A 183 27.40 5.10 5.94
N LYS A 184 28.53 5.59 5.39
CA LYS A 184 29.68 6.03 6.21
C LYS A 184 29.29 7.20 7.12
N ILE A 185 28.59 8.21 6.61
CA ILE A 185 28.12 9.33 7.43
C ILE A 185 27.21 8.83 8.56
N VAL A 186 26.25 7.96 8.25
CA VAL A 186 25.33 7.38 9.25
C VAL A 186 26.08 6.61 10.33
N ARG A 187 27.03 5.76 9.94
CA ARG A 187 27.91 5.02 10.86
C ARG A 187 28.74 5.96 11.73
N ASP A 188 29.41 6.94 11.14
CA ASP A 188 30.34 7.85 11.83
C ASP A 188 29.59 8.76 12.84
N LEU A 189 28.28 8.98 12.63
CA LEU A 189 27.39 9.65 13.57
C LEU A 189 26.74 8.72 14.61
N ASN A 190 27.06 7.42 14.58
CA ASN A 190 26.50 6.38 15.44
C ASN A 190 24.96 6.36 15.39
N LEU A 191 24.41 6.46 14.18
CA LEU A 191 22.99 6.27 13.87
C LEU A 191 22.80 4.88 13.28
N LYS A 192 21.63 4.27 13.53
CA LYS A 192 21.21 3.04 12.85
C LYS A 192 20.61 3.35 11.48
N LEU A 193 20.58 2.35 10.61
CA LEU A 193 20.13 2.49 9.24
C LEU A 193 19.07 1.45 8.90
N GLN A 194 17.91 1.92 8.44
CA GLN A 194 16.94 1.09 7.73
C GLN A 194 17.04 1.37 6.23
N VAL A 195 17.09 0.33 5.42
CA VAL A 195 17.21 0.45 3.96
C VAL A 195 16.00 -0.15 3.27
N VAL A 196 15.50 0.50 2.21
CA VAL A 196 14.44 -0.05 1.36
C VAL A 196 15.04 -0.53 0.06
N MET A 197 14.79 -1.78 -0.32
CA MET A 197 15.05 -2.29 -1.66
C MET A 197 13.94 -1.78 -2.59
N SER A 198 14.13 -0.58 -3.15
CA SER A 198 13.08 0.16 -3.84
C SER A 198 12.98 -0.26 -5.31
N PHE A 199 12.26 -1.37 -5.52
CA PHE A 199 11.89 -1.91 -6.84
C PHE A 199 10.65 -1.22 -7.45
N HIS A 200 10.35 0.02 -7.06
CA HIS A 200 9.20 0.79 -7.53
C HIS A 200 9.60 2.17 -8.07
N GLU A 201 8.73 2.74 -8.92
CA GLU A 201 8.91 4.10 -9.42
C GLU A 201 8.77 5.10 -8.26
N CYS A 202 9.72 6.03 -8.14
CA CYS A 202 9.52 7.24 -7.35
C CYS A 202 8.74 8.22 -8.23
N GLY A 203 7.67 8.85 -7.76
CA GLY A 203 6.91 9.83 -8.55
C GLY A 203 5.51 9.35 -8.96
N GLY A 204 4.54 10.27 -8.89
CA GLY A 204 3.15 10.03 -9.29
C GLY A 204 2.20 9.68 -8.15
N ASN A 205 2.68 9.62 -6.91
CA ASN A 205 1.86 9.53 -5.70
C ASN A 205 1.86 10.84 -4.92
N VAL A 206 0.98 10.94 -3.91
CA VAL A 206 0.87 12.13 -3.05
C VAL A 206 2.16 12.29 -2.24
N GLY A 207 2.88 13.39 -2.43
CA GLY A 207 4.10 13.71 -1.68
C GLY A 207 5.43 13.41 -2.40
N ASP A 208 5.41 12.89 -3.63
CA ASP A 208 6.63 12.64 -4.41
C ASP A 208 7.05 13.87 -5.23
N ASP A 209 8.23 14.42 -4.95
CA ASP A 209 8.83 15.55 -5.71
C ASP A 209 9.79 15.09 -6.83
N VAL A 210 10.01 13.78 -7.00
CA VAL A 210 11.03 13.20 -7.90
C VAL A 210 10.44 12.05 -8.71
N CYS A 211 10.86 11.92 -9.98
CA CYS A 211 10.48 10.84 -10.89
C CYS A 211 11.65 9.89 -11.17
N ILE A 212 11.60 8.64 -10.68
CA ILE A 212 12.57 7.56 -10.96
C ILE A 212 11.78 6.42 -11.61
N PRO A 213 11.85 6.22 -12.94
CA PRO A 213 10.95 5.30 -13.64
C PRO A 213 11.28 3.83 -13.37
N LEU A 214 10.27 2.96 -13.32
CA LEU A 214 10.44 1.50 -13.35
C LEU A 214 9.32 0.81 -14.16
N PRO A 215 9.53 -0.46 -14.60
CA PRO A 215 8.49 -1.25 -15.25
C PRO A 215 7.33 -1.57 -14.29
N HIS A 216 6.11 -1.77 -14.79
CA HIS A 216 4.98 -2.32 -14.02
C HIS A 216 5.08 -3.86 -14.02
N TRP A 217 5.17 -4.50 -12.85
CA TRP A 217 5.73 -5.86 -12.77
C TRP A 217 4.90 -6.93 -12.03
N VAL A 218 3.74 -6.62 -11.45
CA VAL A 218 2.95 -7.68 -10.81
C VAL A 218 2.38 -8.61 -11.89
N GLY A 219 2.82 -9.88 -11.91
CA GLY A 219 2.37 -10.91 -12.87
C GLY A 219 3.43 -11.44 -13.83
N ILE A 220 4.65 -10.90 -13.83
CA ILE A 220 5.76 -11.33 -14.71
C ILE A 220 6.95 -11.91 -13.94
N ASP A 221 6.78 -12.23 -12.65
CA ASP A 221 7.83 -12.70 -11.75
C ASP A 221 8.75 -13.75 -12.38
N LYS A 222 8.18 -14.71 -13.11
CA LYS A 222 8.88 -15.86 -13.71
C LYS A 222 9.05 -15.74 -15.23
N GLU A 223 8.69 -14.62 -15.83
CA GLU A 223 8.73 -14.42 -17.28
C GLU A 223 10.03 -13.70 -17.68
N ARG A 224 10.74 -14.23 -18.70
CA ARG A 224 12.06 -13.73 -19.14
C ARG A 224 11.96 -12.50 -20.05
N VAL A 225 11.35 -11.44 -19.56
CA VAL A 225 11.05 -10.22 -20.34
C VAL A 225 12.05 -9.09 -20.11
N LEU A 226 12.99 -9.24 -19.17
CA LEU A 226 13.98 -8.21 -18.80
C LEU A 226 15.35 -8.55 -19.38
N ARG A 227 15.49 -8.42 -20.70
CA ARG A 227 16.71 -8.77 -21.47
C ARG A 227 17.20 -10.20 -21.16
N GLY A 228 16.25 -11.15 -21.09
CA GLY A 228 16.52 -12.56 -20.80
C GLY A 228 16.45 -12.94 -19.32
N ARG A 229 16.37 -11.98 -18.39
CA ARG A 229 16.12 -12.22 -16.97
C ARG A 229 14.63 -12.15 -16.63
N THR A 230 14.26 -12.86 -15.58
CA THR A 230 12.98 -12.74 -14.89
C THR A 230 13.01 -11.62 -13.87
N ALA A 231 11.86 -11.10 -13.43
CA ALA A 231 11.82 -10.04 -12.43
C ALA A 231 12.43 -10.52 -11.08
N VAL A 232 12.15 -11.75 -10.68
CA VAL A 232 12.69 -12.30 -9.42
C VAL A 232 14.20 -12.55 -9.44
N GLU A 233 14.76 -12.90 -10.60
CA GLU A 233 16.22 -12.94 -10.78
C GLU A 233 16.84 -11.56 -10.58
N VAL A 234 16.20 -10.51 -11.11
CA VAL A 234 16.67 -9.12 -10.93
C VAL A 234 16.62 -8.70 -9.46
N TYR A 235 15.51 -8.97 -8.77
CA TYR A 235 15.37 -8.64 -7.34
C TYR A 235 16.45 -9.35 -6.52
N PHE A 236 16.66 -10.65 -6.77
CA PHE A 236 17.65 -11.43 -6.06
C PHE A 236 19.09 -10.95 -6.31
N ASP A 237 19.46 -10.72 -7.58
CA ASP A 237 20.80 -10.23 -7.93
C ASP A 237 21.08 -8.85 -7.32
N TYR A 238 20.07 -7.96 -7.31
CA TYR A 238 20.15 -6.64 -6.69
C TYR A 238 20.38 -6.73 -5.18
N MET A 239 19.56 -7.51 -4.47
CA MET A 239 19.70 -7.72 -3.02
C MET A 239 21.04 -8.36 -2.67
N ARG A 240 21.50 -9.32 -3.48
CA ARG A 240 22.80 -9.98 -3.28
C ARG A 240 23.96 -9.00 -3.50
N SER A 241 23.89 -8.18 -4.54
CA SER A 241 24.86 -7.11 -4.80
C SER A 241 24.95 -6.14 -3.62
N PHE A 242 23.79 -5.71 -3.10
CA PHE A 242 23.71 -4.86 -1.91
C PHE A 242 24.35 -5.54 -0.69
N ARG A 243 23.95 -6.78 -0.39
CA ARG A 243 24.49 -7.56 0.75
C ARG A 243 26.01 -7.64 0.68
N VAL A 244 26.57 -8.00 -0.47
CA VAL A 244 28.02 -8.15 -0.64
C VAL A 244 28.73 -6.80 -0.54
N HIS A 245 28.16 -5.74 -1.14
CA HIS A 245 28.79 -4.42 -1.14
C HIS A 245 28.84 -3.76 0.25
N PHE A 246 27.84 -4.03 1.09
CA PHE A 246 27.66 -3.42 2.41
C PHE A 246 27.85 -4.42 3.57
N ASP A 247 28.56 -5.52 3.35
CA ASP A 247 28.86 -6.56 4.35
C ASP A 247 29.37 -5.97 5.68
N GLU A 248 30.31 -5.04 5.61
CA GLU A 248 30.87 -4.33 6.77
C GLU A 248 29.78 -3.67 7.65
N PHE A 249 28.75 -3.08 7.03
CA PHE A 249 27.69 -2.39 7.76
C PHE A 249 26.68 -3.33 8.40
N PHE A 250 26.56 -4.56 7.90
CA PHE A 250 25.76 -5.61 8.54
C PHE A 250 26.52 -6.20 9.75
N ASP A 251 27.81 -6.48 9.60
CA ASP A 251 28.65 -7.04 10.66
C ASP A 251 28.81 -6.07 11.85
N GLU A 252 28.96 -4.77 11.56
CA GLU A 252 28.96 -3.71 12.56
C GLU A 252 27.56 -3.42 13.16
N GLY A 253 26.51 -4.01 12.58
CA GLY A 253 25.12 -3.79 12.99
C GLY A 253 24.63 -2.37 12.75
N VAL A 254 25.22 -1.63 11.80
CA VAL A 254 24.74 -0.30 11.39
C VAL A 254 23.41 -0.42 10.67
N ILE A 255 23.31 -1.35 9.72
CA ILE A 255 22.05 -1.71 9.07
C ILE A 255 21.23 -2.56 10.04
N SER A 256 20.15 -1.99 10.57
CA SER A 256 19.27 -2.66 11.53
C SER A 256 18.09 -3.37 10.87
N MET A 257 17.71 -2.97 9.66
CA MET A 257 16.55 -3.54 8.96
C MET A 257 16.63 -3.33 7.45
N VAL A 258 16.09 -4.28 6.70
CA VAL A 258 15.93 -4.21 5.24
C VAL A 258 14.46 -4.34 4.89
N GLU A 259 13.87 -3.30 4.34
CA GLU A 259 12.53 -3.31 3.75
C GLU A 259 12.59 -3.81 2.31
N ILE A 260 11.71 -4.74 1.97
CA ILE A 260 11.63 -5.32 0.63
C ILE A 260 10.44 -4.70 -0.09
N GLY A 261 10.71 -3.93 -1.15
CA GLY A 261 9.65 -3.34 -1.97
C GLY A 261 8.89 -4.40 -2.75
N LEU A 262 7.59 -4.55 -2.49
CA LEU A 262 6.73 -5.60 -3.06
C LEU A 262 5.63 -5.07 -4.00
N GLY A 263 5.74 -3.82 -4.43
CA GLY A 263 4.83 -3.24 -5.40
C GLY A 263 4.97 -1.72 -5.50
N PRO A 264 3.96 -1.03 -6.04
CA PRO A 264 3.92 0.44 -6.08
C PRO A 264 4.18 1.05 -4.70
N CYS A 265 4.99 2.11 -4.62
CA CYS A 265 5.42 2.72 -3.35
C CYS A 265 6.18 1.79 -2.38
N GLY A 266 6.66 0.64 -2.88
CA GLY A 266 7.27 -0.41 -2.06
C GLY A 266 6.25 -1.29 -1.32
N GLU A 267 4.96 -1.03 -1.50
CA GLU A 267 3.88 -1.71 -0.78
C GLU A 267 3.46 -3.01 -1.48
N LEU A 268 3.13 -4.05 -0.70
CA LEU A 268 2.54 -5.26 -1.26
C LEU A 268 1.07 -5.01 -1.65
N ARG A 269 0.85 -4.54 -2.88
CA ARG A 269 -0.49 -4.30 -3.46
C ARG A 269 -0.43 -4.18 -4.98
N TYR A 270 -1.61 -4.18 -5.59
CA TYR A 270 -1.77 -3.71 -6.97
C TYR A 270 -1.87 -2.17 -7.05
N PRO A 271 -1.50 -1.55 -8.19
CA PRO A 271 -1.68 -0.11 -8.43
C PRO A 271 -3.14 0.22 -8.77
N SER A 272 -4.10 -0.08 -7.88
CA SER A 272 -5.54 0.03 -8.17
C SER A 272 -6.10 1.46 -8.12
N ASN A 273 -5.37 2.39 -7.51
CA ASN A 273 -5.76 3.79 -7.29
C ASN A 273 -4.72 4.82 -7.82
N PRO A 274 -4.28 4.73 -9.10
CA PRO A 274 -3.24 5.61 -9.63
C PRO A 274 -3.78 7.01 -9.95
N VAL A 275 -3.34 8.03 -9.19
CA VAL A 275 -3.70 9.44 -9.41
C VAL A 275 -3.37 9.89 -10.84
N LYS A 276 -2.23 9.42 -11.39
CA LYS A 276 -1.81 9.71 -12.77
C LYS A 276 -2.78 9.22 -13.85
N ASN A 277 -3.64 8.24 -13.55
CA ASN A 277 -4.65 7.76 -14.50
C ASN A 277 -6.05 8.32 -14.18
N GLY A 278 -6.15 9.35 -13.35
CA GLY A 278 -7.40 10.06 -13.07
C GLY A 278 -8.21 9.49 -11.90
N TRP A 279 -7.65 8.56 -11.12
CA TRP A 279 -8.26 8.18 -9.84
C TRP A 279 -8.27 9.38 -8.89
N ARG A 280 -9.37 9.54 -8.16
CA ARG A 280 -9.56 10.54 -7.13
C ARG A 280 -10.13 9.87 -5.89
N TYR A 281 -9.62 10.25 -4.73
CA TYR A 281 -10.20 9.82 -3.47
C TYR A 281 -11.67 10.28 -3.35
N PRO A 282 -12.60 9.46 -2.84
CA PRO A 282 -12.44 8.08 -2.36
C PRO A 282 -12.86 7.00 -3.39
N GLY A 283 -12.54 7.10 -4.69
CA GLY A 283 -12.96 6.10 -5.68
C GLY A 283 -12.56 4.64 -5.38
N ILE A 284 -13.38 3.65 -5.79
CA ILE A 284 -13.13 2.21 -5.51
C ILE A 284 -11.85 1.65 -6.17
N GLY A 285 -11.30 2.32 -7.18
CA GLY A 285 -10.16 1.81 -7.95
C GLY A 285 -10.56 0.78 -9.01
N GLU A 286 -9.57 0.16 -9.64
CA GLU A 286 -9.80 -0.89 -10.67
C GLU A 286 -8.86 -2.08 -10.46
N PHE A 287 -9.31 -3.29 -10.84
CA PHE A 287 -8.46 -4.49 -10.89
C PHE A 287 -7.32 -4.31 -11.90
N GLN A 288 -6.10 -4.70 -11.53
CA GLN A 288 -4.89 -4.48 -12.33
C GLN A 288 -4.32 -5.80 -12.86
N CYS A 289 -5.16 -6.59 -13.54
CA CYS A 289 -4.81 -7.94 -14.02
C CYS A 289 -5.05 -8.17 -15.51
N TYR A 290 -5.15 -7.10 -16.29
CA TYR A 290 -5.50 -7.15 -17.72
C TYR A 290 -4.30 -7.43 -18.64
N ASP A 291 -3.08 -7.52 -18.11
CA ASP A 291 -1.92 -7.88 -18.93
C ASP A 291 -2.01 -9.34 -19.41
N GLN A 292 -1.28 -9.64 -20.49
CA GLN A 292 -1.36 -10.95 -21.13
C GLN A 292 -0.91 -12.12 -20.23
N TYR A 293 -0.09 -11.88 -19.21
CA TYR A 293 0.45 -12.91 -18.32
C TYR A 293 -0.56 -13.26 -17.23
N LEU A 294 -1.13 -12.25 -16.55
CA LEU A 294 -2.19 -12.46 -15.58
C LEU A 294 -3.46 -13.01 -16.24
N MET A 295 -3.84 -12.53 -17.42
CA MET A 295 -4.97 -13.10 -18.15
C MET A 295 -4.75 -14.57 -18.54
N ARG A 296 -3.51 -14.97 -18.85
CA ARG A 296 -3.16 -16.38 -19.10
C ARG A 296 -3.21 -17.20 -17.82
N SER A 297 -2.75 -16.64 -16.70
CA SER A 297 -2.84 -17.24 -15.37
C SER A 297 -4.30 -17.49 -14.96
N LEU A 298 -5.16 -16.48 -15.10
CA LEU A 298 -6.60 -16.58 -14.82
C LEU A 298 -7.27 -17.68 -15.64
N ARG A 299 -6.95 -17.75 -16.94
CA ARG A 299 -7.48 -18.81 -17.82
C ARG A 299 -7.09 -20.20 -17.34
N LYS A 300 -5.82 -20.42 -17.00
CA LYS A 300 -5.34 -21.70 -16.46
C LYS A 300 -6.03 -22.04 -15.14
N ALA A 301 -6.21 -21.07 -14.25
CA ALA A 301 -6.89 -21.26 -12.98
C ALA A 301 -8.37 -21.65 -13.17
N ALA A 302 -9.05 -21.02 -14.13
CA ALA A 302 -10.44 -21.31 -14.48
C ALA A 302 -10.61 -22.70 -15.10
N GLU A 303 -9.72 -23.08 -16.01
CA GLU A 303 -9.65 -24.43 -16.61
C GLU A 303 -9.39 -25.51 -15.55
N ALA A 304 -8.46 -25.26 -14.62
CA ALA A 304 -8.13 -26.20 -13.54
C ALA A 304 -9.30 -26.44 -12.57
N ARG A 305 -10.19 -25.46 -12.40
CA ARG A 305 -11.43 -25.63 -11.61
C ARG A 305 -12.57 -26.26 -12.40
N GLY A 306 -12.39 -26.55 -13.69
CA GLY A 306 -13.46 -27.07 -14.55
C GLY A 306 -14.49 -26.03 -14.99
N HIS A 307 -14.18 -24.74 -14.87
CA HIS A 307 -15.07 -23.64 -15.26
C HIS A 307 -14.39 -22.69 -16.26
N PRO A 308 -14.13 -23.08 -17.52
CA PRO A 308 -13.43 -22.24 -18.49
C PRO A 308 -14.10 -20.88 -18.75
N PHE A 309 -15.42 -20.77 -18.54
CA PHE A 309 -16.16 -19.51 -18.69
C PHE A 309 -15.82 -18.48 -17.60
N TRP A 310 -15.17 -18.88 -16.50
CA TRP A 310 -14.62 -17.99 -15.47
C TRP A 310 -13.25 -17.41 -15.83
N SER A 311 -12.75 -17.62 -17.05
CA SER A 311 -11.46 -17.10 -17.50
C SER A 311 -11.47 -15.58 -17.81
N ARG A 312 -12.39 -14.80 -17.23
CA ARG A 312 -12.63 -13.39 -17.54
C ARG A 312 -12.68 -12.58 -16.26
N VAL A 313 -12.12 -11.37 -16.31
CA VAL A 313 -12.32 -10.38 -15.25
C VAL A 313 -13.80 -10.00 -15.20
N PRO A 314 -14.42 -9.82 -14.02
CA PRO A 314 -15.81 -9.39 -13.93
C PRO A 314 -16.00 -8.04 -14.64
N ASP A 315 -17.05 -7.91 -15.46
CA ASP A 315 -17.27 -6.78 -16.37
C ASP A 315 -18.15 -5.66 -15.79
N ASN A 316 -18.76 -5.88 -14.62
CA ASN A 316 -19.64 -4.95 -13.92
C ASN A 316 -18.97 -4.29 -12.69
N CYS A 317 -17.64 -4.11 -12.73
CA CYS A 317 -16.83 -3.53 -11.65
C CYS A 317 -16.84 -2.01 -11.60
N GLY A 318 -17.43 -1.32 -12.57
CA GLY A 318 -17.34 0.15 -12.67
C GLY A 318 -15.97 0.64 -13.13
N SER A 319 -15.58 1.83 -12.67
CA SER A 319 -14.32 2.50 -13.02
C SER A 319 -13.61 3.05 -11.77
N TYR A 320 -12.40 3.58 -11.92
CA TYR A 320 -11.58 4.11 -10.81
C TYR A 320 -12.36 4.94 -9.77
N ASN A 321 -13.26 5.81 -10.24
CA ASN A 321 -13.97 6.78 -9.40
C ASN A 321 -15.41 6.39 -9.07
N SER A 322 -15.85 5.18 -9.46
CA SER A 322 -17.17 4.68 -9.10
C SER A 322 -17.27 4.46 -7.59
N GLN A 323 -18.50 4.45 -7.08
CA GLN A 323 -18.82 4.05 -5.72
C GLN A 323 -19.32 2.60 -5.70
N PRO A 324 -19.18 1.85 -4.59
CA PRO A 324 -19.55 0.43 -4.54
C PRO A 324 -21.00 0.18 -4.98
N HIS A 325 -21.94 1.01 -4.51
CA HIS A 325 -23.37 0.88 -4.78
C HIS A 325 -23.77 1.20 -6.23
N GLU A 326 -22.90 1.84 -7.02
CA GLU A 326 -23.13 2.13 -8.43
C GLU A 326 -22.76 0.95 -9.35
N THR A 327 -22.10 -0.07 -8.79
CA THR A 327 -21.57 -1.20 -9.55
C THR A 327 -22.38 -2.46 -9.29
N GLY A 328 -22.52 -3.34 -10.30
CA GLY A 328 -23.13 -4.65 -10.09
C GLY A 328 -22.24 -5.61 -9.29
N PHE A 329 -20.93 -5.40 -9.34
CA PHE A 329 -19.98 -6.26 -8.66
C PHE A 329 -19.87 -5.96 -7.16
N PHE A 330 -19.71 -4.69 -6.76
CA PHE A 330 -19.38 -4.31 -5.39
C PHE A 330 -20.57 -3.81 -4.55
N CYS A 331 -21.78 -3.71 -5.10
CA CYS A 331 -22.95 -3.32 -4.34
C CYS A 331 -23.28 -4.36 -3.25
N ASP A 332 -24.15 -3.99 -2.30
CA ASP A 332 -24.59 -4.93 -1.28
C ASP A 332 -25.33 -6.13 -1.91
N GLY A 333 -24.92 -7.35 -1.57
CA GLY A 333 -25.36 -8.58 -2.25
C GLY A 333 -24.90 -8.75 -3.70
N GLY A 334 -23.92 -7.96 -4.16
CA GLY A 334 -23.40 -7.97 -5.53
C GLY A 334 -22.56 -9.20 -5.89
N ASP A 335 -22.08 -9.23 -7.13
CA ASP A 335 -21.41 -10.41 -7.71
C ASP A 335 -20.07 -10.78 -7.04
N TYR A 336 -19.48 -9.88 -6.25
CA TYR A 336 -18.26 -10.16 -5.47
C TYR A 336 -18.43 -11.38 -4.54
N ASP A 337 -19.64 -11.58 -4.01
CA ASP A 337 -19.99 -12.74 -3.18
C ASP A 337 -20.65 -13.87 -3.98
N GLY A 338 -20.69 -13.78 -5.31
CA GLY A 338 -21.11 -14.87 -6.20
C GLY A 338 -20.04 -15.95 -6.37
N TYR A 339 -20.38 -17.09 -6.98
CA TYR A 339 -19.41 -18.17 -7.24
C TYR A 339 -18.23 -17.68 -8.10
N HIS A 340 -18.51 -16.89 -9.13
CA HIS A 340 -17.48 -16.31 -10.00
C HIS A 340 -16.65 -15.26 -9.25
N GLY A 341 -17.29 -14.34 -8.52
CA GLY A 341 -16.59 -13.30 -7.74
C GLY A 341 -15.65 -13.89 -6.71
N ARG A 342 -16.11 -14.87 -5.92
CA ARG A 342 -15.27 -15.58 -4.94
C ARG A 342 -14.10 -16.30 -5.59
N PHE A 343 -14.30 -16.92 -6.76
CA PHE A 343 -13.20 -17.52 -7.52
C PHE A 343 -12.18 -16.48 -7.96
N PHE A 344 -12.65 -15.41 -8.61
CA PHE A 344 -11.80 -14.35 -9.17
C PHE A 344 -11.00 -13.62 -8.08
N LEU A 345 -11.66 -13.19 -7.01
CA LEU A 345 -11.01 -12.49 -5.89
C LEU A 345 -10.01 -13.40 -5.16
N ASN A 346 -10.31 -14.69 -5.02
CA ASN A 346 -9.36 -15.66 -4.46
C ASN A 346 -8.13 -15.83 -5.36
N TRP A 347 -8.31 -15.94 -6.67
CA TRP A 347 -7.19 -15.98 -7.60
C TRP A 347 -6.36 -14.68 -7.54
N TYR A 348 -7.01 -13.52 -7.62
CA TYR A 348 -6.34 -12.23 -7.69
C TYR A 348 -5.52 -11.91 -6.43
N SER A 349 -6.10 -12.16 -5.25
CA SER A 349 -5.39 -12.01 -3.97
C SER A 349 -4.29 -13.07 -3.78
N GLN A 350 -4.51 -14.31 -4.20
CA GLN A 350 -3.49 -15.36 -4.09
C GLN A 350 -2.26 -15.05 -4.94
N ILE A 351 -2.41 -14.47 -6.13
CA ILE A 351 -1.27 -14.02 -6.94
C ILE A 351 -0.39 -13.01 -6.18
N LEU A 352 -1.01 -12.10 -5.42
CA LEU A 352 -0.28 -11.12 -4.61
C LEU A 352 0.45 -11.79 -3.43
N VAL A 353 -0.21 -12.74 -2.76
CA VAL A 353 0.42 -13.52 -1.67
C VAL A 353 1.58 -14.37 -2.18
N ASP A 354 1.41 -15.04 -3.32
CA ASP A 354 2.44 -15.87 -3.97
C ASP A 354 3.64 -15.03 -4.43
N HIS A 355 3.39 -13.82 -4.93
CA HIS A 355 4.43 -12.84 -5.25
C HIS A 355 5.26 -12.50 -4.01
N GLY A 356 4.60 -12.10 -2.91
CA GLY A 356 5.28 -11.79 -1.65
C GLY A 356 6.06 -12.98 -1.10
N ASP A 357 5.48 -14.18 -1.12
CA ASP A 357 6.12 -15.42 -0.67
C ASP A 357 7.42 -15.71 -1.46
N LEU A 358 7.37 -15.55 -2.78
CA LEU A 358 8.49 -15.80 -3.67
C LEU A 358 9.62 -14.79 -3.43
N VAL A 359 9.32 -13.49 -3.40
CA VAL A 359 10.34 -12.45 -3.22
C VAL A 359 10.95 -12.51 -1.82
N LEU A 360 10.16 -12.78 -0.77
CA LEU A 360 10.69 -12.95 0.58
C LEU A 360 11.55 -14.21 0.75
N SER A 361 11.24 -15.29 0.03
CA SER A 361 12.11 -16.47 0.02
C SER A 361 13.50 -16.15 -0.54
N LEU A 362 13.55 -15.30 -1.57
CA LEU A 362 14.78 -14.83 -2.20
C LEU A 362 15.52 -13.81 -1.34
N SER A 363 14.80 -12.91 -0.67
CA SER A 363 15.43 -11.95 0.25
C SER A 363 16.08 -12.68 1.43
N LYS A 364 15.41 -13.68 2.00
CA LYS A 364 15.97 -14.52 3.07
C LYS A 364 17.27 -15.21 2.65
N LEU A 365 17.34 -15.68 1.40
CA LEU A 365 18.56 -16.27 0.85
C LEU A 365 19.65 -15.21 0.59
N ALA A 366 19.28 -14.03 0.08
CA ALA A 366 20.22 -12.95 -0.20
C ALA A 366 20.85 -12.35 1.07
N PHE A 367 20.10 -12.31 2.17
CA PHE A 367 20.51 -11.79 3.48
C PHE A 367 20.80 -12.88 4.50
N GLU A 368 21.05 -14.11 4.05
CA GLU A 368 21.40 -15.21 4.96
C GLU A 368 22.65 -14.86 5.78
N GLY A 369 22.62 -15.18 7.08
CA GLY A 369 23.69 -14.89 8.02
C GLY A 369 23.66 -13.48 8.62
N THR A 370 22.73 -12.60 8.23
CA THR A 370 22.49 -11.33 8.93
C THR A 370 21.41 -11.48 10.00
N CYS A 371 21.47 -10.65 11.04
CA CYS A 371 20.42 -10.60 12.07
C CYS A 371 19.19 -9.77 11.65
N THR A 372 19.05 -9.41 10.37
CA THR A 372 18.01 -8.48 9.92
C THR A 372 16.82 -9.24 9.33
N ALA A 373 15.69 -9.22 10.04
CA ALA A 373 14.41 -9.64 9.48
C ALA A 373 14.00 -8.70 8.33
N ALA A 374 13.43 -9.28 7.26
CA ALA A 374 12.85 -8.50 6.18
C ALA A 374 11.64 -7.69 6.70
N LYS A 375 11.52 -6.43 6.31
CA LYS A 375 10.36 -5.57 6.57
C LYS A 375 9.49 -5.50 5.32
N VAL A 376 8.17 -5.61 5.47
CA VAL A 376 7.22 -5.52 4.36
C VAL A 376 6.16 -4.46 4.67
N ARG A 377 5.97 -3.51 3.77
CA ARG A 377 4.96 -2.45 3.90
C ARG A 377 3.62 -2.88 3.32
N LEU A 378 2.55 -2.69 4.09
CA LEU A 378 1.17 -2.77 3.61
C LEU A 378 0.52 -1.37 3.56
N PRO A 379 -0.29 -1.08 2.54
CA PRO A 379 -1.03 0.16 2.43
C PRO A 379 -2.19 0.20 3.42
N SER A 380 -2.59 1.41 3.84
CA SER A 380 -3.76 1.62 4.69
C SER A 380 -4.96 2.08 3.85
N ILE A 381 -5.68 1.13 3.25
CA ILE A 381 -6.83 1.37 2.36
C ILE A 381 -8.12 1.39 3.20
N HIS A 382 -8.38 2.54 3.82
CA HIS A 382 -9.43 2.71 4.82
C HIS A 382 -10.78 3.17 4.26
N TRP A 383 -10.84 3.63 3.01
CA TRP A 383 -12.10 4.04 2.37
C TRP A 383 -12.88 2.83 1.86
N TRP A 384 -14.21 2.93 1.92
CA TRP A 384 -15.18 1.84 1.71
C TRP A 384 -15.09 0.66 2.69
N TYR A 385 -14.25 0.73 3.73
CA TYR A 385 -14.11 -0.35 4.72
C TYR A 385 -15.44 -0.66 5.46
N LYS A 386 -16.33 0.33 5.64
CA LYS A 386 -17.65 0.09 6.26
C LYS A 386 -18.70 -0.50 5.31
N THR A 387 -18.36 -0.73 4.04
CA THR A 387 -19.26 -1.40 3.08
C THR A 387 -19.07 -2.91 3.14
N ALA A 388 -20.09 -3.71 2.82
CA ALA A 388 -19.96 -5.18 2.87
C ALA A 388 -18.87 -5.73 1.94
N SER A 389 -18.65 -5.08 0.80
CA SER A 389 -17.70 -5.52 -0.22
C SER A 389 -16.26 -5.06 0.01
N HIS A 390 -16.02 -4.02 0.81
CA HIS A 390 -14.68 -3.45 1.00
C HIS A 390 -13.97 -3.15 -0.34
N ALA A 391 -14.70 -2.55 -1.29
CA ALA A 391 -14.33 -2.51 -2.70
C ALA A 391 -12.89 -2.05 -3.02
N ALA A 392 -12.39 -1.02 -2.32
CA ALA A 392 -11.02 -0.53 -2.53
C ALA A 392 -9.94 -1.51 -2.06
N GLU A 393 -10.18 -2.26 -0.98
CA GLU A 393 -9.30 -3.34 -0.54
C GLU A 393 -9.27 -4.46 -1.59
N LEU A 394 -10.45 -4.84 -2.12
CA LEU A 394 -10.56 -5.88 -3.15
C LEU A 394 -9.78 -5.53 -4.41
N THR A 395 -9.93 -4.31 -4.94
CA THR A 395 -9.21 -3.89 -6.17
C THR A 395 -7.70 -3.80 -5.95
N ALA A 396 -7.27 -3.45 -4.74
CA ALA A 396 -5.86 -3.42 -4.35
C ALA A 396 -5.23 -4.81 -4.11
N GLY A 397 -6.05 -5.87 -4.06
CA GLY A 397 -5.62 -7.26 -3.93
C GLY A 397 -5.84 -7.88 -2.55
N PHE A 398 -6.37 -7.12 -1.59
CA PHE A 398 -6.75 -7.64 -0.27
C PHE A 398 -8.16 -8.20 -0.36
N TYR A 399 -8.30 -9.52 -0.37
CA TYR A 399 -9.61 -10.15 -0.36
C TYR A 399 -10.23 -10.13 1.05
N ASN A 400 -10.41 -8.91 1.56
CA ASN A 400 -11.10 -8.58 2.79
C ASN A 400 -12.56 -8.27 2.46
N SER A 401 -13.50 -8.75 3.27
CA SER A 401 -14.91 -8.38 3.19
C SER A 401 -15.53 -8.52 4.57
N CYS A 402 -16.79 -8.12 4.74
CA CYS A 402 -17.47 -8.24 6.03
C CYS A 402 -17.54 -9.69 6.58
N ASN A 403 -17.37 -10.69 5.72
CA ASN A 403 -17.44 -12.11 6.05
C ASN A 403 -16.10 -12.85 5.91
N ARG A 404 -15.00 -12.14 5.58
CA ARG A 404 -13.70 -12.76 5.33
C ARG A 404 -12.56 -11.82 5.73
N ASP A 405 -11.64 -12.32 6.55
CA ASP A 405 -10.37 -11.67 6.80
C ASP A 405 -9.41 -11.82 5.60
N GLY A 406 -9.10 -10.70 4.95
CA GLY A 406 -8.19 -10.63 3.81
C GLY A 406 -6.70 -10.57 4.17
N TYR A 407 -6.36 -10.27 5.42
CA TYR A 407 -4.98 -10.06 5.88
C TYR A 407 -4.36 -11.32 6.44
N ALA A 408 -5.18 -12.28 6.93
CA ALA A 408 -4.71 -13.53 7.53
C ALA A 408 -3.71 -14.30 6.64
N ALA A 409 -3.95 -14.39 5.32
CA ALA A 409 -3.05 -15.09 4.40
C ALA A 409 -1.70 -14.37 4.22
N ILE A 410 -1.73 -13.04 4.18
CA ILE A 410 -0.51 -12.21 4.08
C ILE A 410 0.31 -12.36 5.35
N VAL A 411 -0.33 -12.23 6.50
CA VAL A 411 0.30 -12.39 7.81
C VAL A 411 0.90 -13.80 7.96
N ALA A 412 0.19 -14.85 7.56
CA ALA A 412 0.74 -16.21 7.56
C ALA A 412 1.99 -16.34 6.67
N MET A 413 1.98 -15.70 5.50
CA MET A 413 3.12 -15.63 4.58
C MET A 413 4.30 -14.87 5.22
N LEU A 414 4.07 -13.72 5.85
CA LEU A 414 5.11 -12.98 6.57
C LEU A 414 5.73 -13.81 7.70
N LYS A 415 4.89 -14.51 8.48
CA LYS A 415 5.35 -15.40 9.57
C LYS A 415 6.25 -16.52 9.05
N LYS A 416 5.88 -17.15 7.94
CA LYS A 416 6.67 -18.20 7.29
C LYS A 416 8.10 -17.74 7.01
N HIS A 417 8.28 -16.48 6.64
CA HIS A 417 9.60 -15.90 6.34
C HIS A 417 10.28 -15.22 7.53
N GLY A 418 9.59 -15.08 8.68
CA GLY A 418 10.07 -14.30 9.82
C GLY A 418 10.15 -12.80 9.50
N ALA A 419 9.31 -12.32 8.57
CA ALA A 419 9.27 -10.93 8.16
C ALA A 419 8.45 -10.08 9.14
N THR A 420 8.90 -8.84 9.34
CA THR A 420 8.25 -7.80 10.13
C THR A 420 7.24 -7.05 9.26
N LEU A 421 6.04 -6.84 9.80
CA LEU A 421 5.02 -6.05 9.14
C LEU A 421 5.23 -4.55 9.41
N ASN A 422 5.31 -3.76 8.36
CA ASN A 422 5.25 -2.32 8.43
C ASN A 422 3.84 -1.84 8.08
N PHE A 423 3.15 -1.25 9.05
CA PHE A 423 1.80 -0.73 8.86
C PHE A 423 1.65 0.68 9.45
N CYS A 424 1.16 1.59 8.61
CA CYS A 424 1.01 2.99 8.97
C CYS A 424 -0.41 3.28 9.46
N PHE A 425 -0.50 4.15 10.45
CA PHE A 425 -1.76 4.66 10.93
C PHE A 425 -2.21 5.85 10.09
N SER A 426 -3.31 5.71 9.35
CA SER A 426 -3.89 6.77 8.52
C SER A 426 -5.12 7.37 9.18
N ASP A 427 -4.96 8.30 10.12
CA ASP A 427 -6.14 8.98 10.67
C ASP A 427 -6.31 10.38 10.11
N LEU A 428 -7.30 10.47 9.23
CA LEU A 428 -7.80 11.68 8.59
C LEU A 428 -8.44 12.66 9.58
N GLY A 429 -8.73 12.28 10.81
CA GLY A 429 -9.36 13.13 11.82
C GLY A 429 -8.48 14.31 12.28
N VAL A 430 -7.17 14.29 12.00
CA VAL A 430 -6.27 15.45 12.24
C VAL A 430 -6.12 16.32 10.99
N LEU A 431 -6.45 15.80 9.80
CA LEU A 431 -6.49 16.52 8.53
C LEU A 431 -7.90 17.06 8.23
N ASN A 432 -8.58 17.63 9.24
CA ASN A 432 -9.82 18.40 9.09
C ASN A 432 -9.58 19.75 8.36
N GLN A 433 -8.88 19.69 7.22
CA GLN A 433 -8.84 20.70 6.17
C GLN A 433 -9.22 20.10 4.80
N GLN A 434 -9.69 18.85 4.74
CA GLN A 434 -10.43 18.37 3.56
C GLN A 434 -11.90 18.77 3.73
N PRO A 435 -12.49 19.51 2.76
CA PRO A 435 -13.83 20.05 2.90
C PRO A 435 -14.86 18.95 3.19
N MET A 436 -15.88 19.33 3.97
CA MET A 436 -17.02 18.53 4.47
C MET A 436 -17.87 17.81 3.40
N ASP A 437 -17.41 17.75 2.15
CA ASP A 437 -18.14 17.21 1.00
C ASP A 437 -17.87 15.69 0.75
N PHE A 438 -17.02 15.03 1.55
CA PHE A 438 -16.65 13.61 1.35
C PHE A 438 -17.22 12.65 2.41
N ALA A 439 -18.37 12.99 3.01
CA ALA A 439 -19.05 12.15 4.01
C ALA A 439 -19.42 10.73 3.50
N ASP A 440 -19.38 10.50 2.18
CA ASP A 440 -19.76 9.24 1.54
C ASP A 440 -18.63 8.20 1.43
N GLY A 441 -17.42 8.45 1.95
CA GLY A 441 -16.30 7.51 1.81
C GLY A 441 -16.38 6.22 2.66
N TYR A 442 -17.40 6.07 3.52
CA TYR A 442 -17.58 4.92 4.43
C TYR A 442 -16.28 4.46 5.12
N VAL A 443 -15.52 5.42 5.65
CA VAL A 443 -14.17 5.24 6.18
C VAL A 443 -14.18 4.59 7.57
N ASP A 444 -13.24 3.67 7.80
CA ASP A 444 -12.89 3.16 9.14
C ASP A 444 -11.38 2.88 9.27
N SER A 445 -10.59 3.94 9.45
CA SER A 445 -9.14 3.79 9.63
C SER A 445 -8.77 3.02 10.90
N ASP A 446 -9.50 3.26 12.00
CA ASP A 446 -9.25 2.59 13.28
C ASP A 446 -9.62 1.10 13.20
N GLY A 447 -10.77 0.78 12.62
CA GLY A 447 -11.21 -0.60 12.42
C GLY A 447 -10.23 -1.41 11.59
N LEU A 448 -9.77 -0.85 10.46
CA LEU A 448 -8.73 -1.46 9.63
C LEU A 448 -7.42 -1.65 10.39
N PHE A 449 -6.98 -0.62 11.12
CA PHE A 449 -5.75 -0.68 11.90
C PHE A 449 -5.79 -1.82 12.92
N TRP A 450 -6.85 -1.90 13.74
CA TRP A 450 -6.99 -2.97 14.71
C TRP A 450 -7.13 -4.35 14.06
N GLN A 451 -7.80 -4.47 12.91
CA GLN A 451 -7.87 -5.74 12.18
C GLN A 451 -6.47 -6.24 11.80
N VAL A 452 -5.66 -5.38 11.17
CA VAL A 452 -4.32 -5.75 10.70
C VAL A 452 -3.37 -6.02 11.87
N LEU A 453 -3.41 -5.19 12.92
CA LEU A 453 -2.58 -5.37 14.11
C LEU A 453 -2.90 -6.68 14.82
N ASN A 454 -4.18 -6.95 15.08
CA ASN A 454 -4.61 -8.17 15.76
C ASN A 454 -4.24 -9.41 14.93
N ALA A 455 -4.44 -9.39 13.60
CA ALA A 455 -4.03 -10.49 12.74
C ALA A 455 -2.53 -10.80 12.88
N ALA A 456 -1.66 -9.79 12.82
CA ALA A 456 -0.22 -9.96 12.98
C ALA A 456 0.17 -10.45 14.39
N TRP A 457 -0.49 -9.91 15.41
CA TRP A 457 -0.27 -10.21 16.81
C TRP A 457 -0.72 -11.61 17.25
N ASP A 458 -1.82 -12.10 16.70
CA ASP A 458 -2.34 -13.45 16.95
C ASP A 458 -1.37 -14.54 16.48
N VAL A 459 -0.55 -14.23 15.47
CA VAL A 459 0.49 -15.15 14.98
C VAL A 459 1.90 -14.76 15.45
N SER A 460 2.03 -13.74 16.29
CA SER A 460 3.29 -13.26 16.89
C SER A 460 4.32 -12.71 15.90
N ILE A 461 3.86 -11.98 14.87
CA ILE A 461 4.74 -11.21 13.99
C ILE A 461 5.06 -9.85 14.61
N GLN A 462 6.30 -9.40 14.42
CA GLN A 462 6.73 -8.06 14.82
C GLN A 462 6.10 -7.00 13.92
N ILE A 463 5.71 -5.89 14.51
CA ILE A 463 5.14 -4.74 13.79
C ILE A 463 6.07 -3.55 13.95
N VAL A 464 6.25 -2.79 12.86
CA VAL A 464 6.83 -1.45 12.87
C VAL A 464 5.81 -0.48 12.28
N SER A 465 5.91 0.78 12.67
CA SER A 465 4.95 1.80 12.25
C SER A 465 5.64 3.02 11.67
N GLU A 466 4.94 3.77 10.82
CA GLU A 466 5.44 5.00 10.21
C GLU A 466 4.34 6.06 10.15
N SER A 467 4.72 7.33 10.07
CA SER A 467 3.77 8.39 9.77
C SER A 467 3.45 8.44 8.27
N VAL A 468 2.17 8.57 7.94
CA VAL A 468 1.70 8.65 6.54
C VAL A 468 1.94 10.04 5.93
N PHE A 469 1.87 11.08 6.76
CA PHE A 469 2.06 12.46 6.34
C PHE A 469 3.03 13.20 7.28
N PRO A 470 3.70 14.25 6.79
CA PRO A 470 4.45 15.15 7.66
C PRO A 470 3.52 15.76 8.71
N CYS A 471 3.83 15.51 9.98
CA CYS A 471 3.13 16.10 11.11
C CYS A 471 4.09 16.96 11.93
N HIS A 472 3.70 18.21 12.19
CA HIS A 472 4.56 19.16 12.89
C HIS A 472 3.90 19.74 14.15
N ASP A 473 2.62 19.46 14.36
CA ASP A 473 1.86 19.95 15.50
C ASP A 473 1.72 18.91 16.62
N ARG A 474 1.48 19.44 17.82
CA ARG A 474 1.38 18.69 19.06
C ARG A 474 0.21 17.70 19.09
N LEU A 475 -0.92 18.00 18.43
CA LEU A 475 -2.09 17.12 18.42
C LEU A 475 -1.81 15.87 17.58
N ALA A 476 -1.20 16.04 16.42
CA ALA A 476 -0.78 14.93 15.57
C ALA A 476 0.22 14.00 16.28
N TYR A 477 1.24 14.56 16.93
CA TYR A 477 2.21 13.75 17.68
C TYR A 477 1.58 12.99 18.85
N ASN A 478 0.68 13.61 19.62
CA ASN A 478 -0.03 12.93 20.70
C ASN A 478 -0.81 11.72 20.18
N LYS A 479 -1.47 11.87 19.03
CA LYS A 479 -2.24 10.80 18.42
C LYS A 479 -1.36 9.63 17.99
N ILE A 480 -0.21 9.93 17.38
CA ILE A 480 0.79 8.91 17.05
C ILE A 480 1.23 8.17 18.31
N LEU A 481 1.51 8.89 19.41
CA LEU A 481 1.91 8.28 20.68
C LEU A 481 0.84 7.34 21.24
N ASP A 482 -0.44 7.74 21.21
CA ASP A 482 -1.53 6.92 21.70
C ASP A 482 -1.69 5.61 20.91
N ASN A 483 -1.41 5.62 19.61
CA ASN A 483 -1.47 4.42 18.77
C ASN A 483 -0.24 3.53 18.88
N VAL A 484 0.95 4.14 18.92
CA VAL A 484 2.20 3.38 19.11
C VAL A 484 2.24 2.75 20.50
N LYS A 485 1.63 3.38 21.50
CA LYS A 485 1.59 2.88 22.88
C LYS A 485 0.15 2.85 23.40
N PRO A 486 -0.68 1.88 22.99
CA PRO A 486 -2.07 1.80 23.45
C PRO A 486 -2.17 1.74 24.98
N LEU A 487 -3.09 2.51 25.58
CA LEU A 487 -3.20 2.64 27.04
C LEU A 487 -3.66 1.35 27.73
N ASN A 488 -4.48 0.55 27.05
CA ASN A 488 -5.20 -0.58 27.64
C ASN A 488 -4.90 -1.91 26.94
N ASP A 489 -3.77 -2.02 26.24
CA ASP A 489 -3.38 -3.32 25.68
C ASP A 489 -2.96 -4.27 26.83
N PRO A 490 -3.70 -5.36 27.08
CA PRO A 490 -3.45 -6.24 28.23
C PRO A 490 -2.11 -6.97 28.12
N ASP A 491 -1.57 -7.09 26.91
CA ASP A 491 -0.32 -7.77 26.60
C ASP A 491 0.87 -6.78 26.54
N GLY A 492 0.62 -5.48 26.73
CA GLY A 492 1.63 -4.42 26.64
C GLY A 492 2.26 -4.29 25.25
N ARG A 493 1.54 -4.67 24.19
CA ARG A 493 2.06 -4.68 22.82
C ARG A 493 2.30 -3.27 22.30
N HIS A 494 3.44 -3.09 21.63
CA HIS A 494 3.81 -1.88 20.94
C HIS A 494 4.66 -2.23 19.70
N PRO A 495 4.77 -1.35 18.70
CA PRO A 495 5.68 -1.52 17.58
C PRO A 495 7.14 -1.62 18.03
N LEU A 496 7.95 -2.36 17.28
CA LEU A 496 9.39 -2.52 17.49
C LEU A 496 10.16 -1.22 17.24
N SER A 497 9.67 -0.38 16.32
CA SER A 497 10.22 0.94 16.02
C SER A 497 9.19 1.81 15.30
N PHE A 498 9.42 3.12 15.32
CA PHE A 498 8.63 4.11 14.60
C PHE A 498 9.49 4.88 13.59
N THR A 499 9.01 5.08 12.36
CA THR A 499 9.69 5.91 11.35
C THR A 499 8.89 7.17 11.01
N TYR A 500 9.51 8.33 11.18
CA TYR A 500 8.94 9.61 10.82
C TYR A 500 9.17 9.94 9.34
N HIS A 501 8.09 10.30 8.64
CA HIS A 501 8.06 10.76 7.25
C HIS A 501 7.88 12.29 7.21
N ARG A 502 8.87 13.10 6.82
CA ARG A 502 10.23 12.81 6.35
C ARG A 502 11.13 13.99 6.79
N LEU A 503 12.45 13.80 6.81
CA LEU A 503 13.40 14.91 6.93
C LEU A 503 13.20 15.91 5.79
N ASN A 504 12.90 17.15 6.14
CA ASN A 504 12.76 18.28 5.22
C ASN A 504 13.05 19.59 5.98
N SER A 505 13.12 20.71 5.26
CA SER A 505 13.38 22.02 5.87
C SER A 505 12.31 22.43 6.89
N VAL A 506 11.04 22.06 6.65
CA VAL A 506 9.91 22.39 7.55
C VAL A 506 10.05 21.69 8.90
N LEU A 507 10.49 20.44 8.94
CA LEU A 507 10.80 19.73 10.19
C LEU A 507 11.93 20.42 10.95
N MET A 508 12.94 20.91 10.22
CA MET A 508 14.14 21.55 10.79
C MET A 508 13.89 23.00 11.25
N ASP A 509 12.71 23.57 10.98
CA ASP A 509 12.30 24.85 11.54
C ASP A 509 12.22 24.78 13.07
N ARG A 510 12.72 25.82 13.74
CA ARG A 510 12.94 25.83 15.20
C ARG A 510 11.74 25.37 16.02
N TYR A 511 10.53 25.83 15.71
CA TYR A 511 9.32 25.47 16.47
C TYR A 511 8.91 24.01 16.22
N ASN A 512 8.90 23.59 14.96
CA ASN A 512 8.53 22.23 14.57
C ASN A 512 9.52 21.21 15.13
N PHE A 513 10.81 21.55 15.12
CA PHE A 513 11.86 20.70 15.66
C PHE A 513 11.79 20.54 17.19
N LEU A 514 11.38 21.59 17.92
CA LEU A 514 11.15 21.49 19.36
C LEU A 514 10.00 20.54 19.70
N GLU A 515 8.89 20.61 18.95
CA GLU A 515 7.78 19.66 19.11
C GLU A 515 8.18 18.24 18.69
N PHE A 516 8.97 18.09 17.63
CA PHE A 516 9.54 16.80 17.24
C PHE A 516 10.44 16.21 18.33
N GLN A 517 11.36 16.98 18.90
CA GLN A 517 12.21 16.54 19.99
C GLN A 517 11.40 16.13 21.22
N ARG A 518 10.34 16.89 21.53
CA ARG A 518 9.38 16.54 22.58
C ARG A 518 8.69 15.22 22.30
N PHE A 519 8.26 14.98 21.06
CA PHE A 519 7.67 13.72 20.63
C PHE A 519 8.65 12.55 20.79
N VAL A 520 9.91 12.71 20.34
CA VAL A 520 10.97 11.69 20.46
C VAL A 520 11.19 11.28 21.91
N LYS A 521 11.26 12.24 22.84
CA LYS A 521 11.38 11.93 24.27
C LYS A 521 10.20 11.12 24.81
N ARG A 522 8.96 11.48 24.43
CA ARG A 522 7.76 10.79 24.91
C ARG A 522 7.63 9.37 24.34
N ILE A 523 7.96 9.17 23.07
CA ILE A 523 7.94 7.84 22.46
C ILE A 523 9.07 6.95 23.02
N HIS A 524 10.16 7.53 23.50
CA HIS A 524 11.18 6.83 24.30
C HIS A 524 10.75 6.52 25.74
N GLY A 525 9.64 7.10 26.21
CA GLY A 525 9.17 6.95 27.59
C GLY A 525 9.90 7.85 28.60
N GLU A 526 10.53 8.93 28.12
CA GLU A 526 11.22 9.91 28.94
C GLU A 526 10.26 11.00 29.45
N ALA A 527 10.59 11.57 30.61
CA ALA A 527 9.89 12.71 31.16
C ALA A 527 10.16 13.97 30.31
N VAL A 528 9.09 14.69 29.97
CA VAL A 528 9.19 15.99 29.29
C VAL A 528 8.84 17.10 30.27
N VAL A 529 9.78 18.01 30.49
CA VAL A 529 9.52 19.26 31.19
C VAL A 529 8.77 20.19 30.24
N GLU A 530 7.52 20.55 30.58
CA GLU A 530 6.80 21.56 29.83
C GLU A 530 7.51 22.90 30.00
N MET A 531 8.14 23.41 28.95
CA MET A 531 8.53 24.81 28.91
C MET A 531 7.25 25.64 28.78
N GLN A 532 6.92 26.39 29.83
CA GLN A 532 5.92 27.45 29.74
C GLN A 532 6.48 28.50 28.77
N VAL A 533 5.89 28.59 27.58
CA VAL A 533 6.12 29.70 26.64
C VAL A 533 5.21 30.86 27.01
#